data_AF-A0A089Q660-F1
#
_entry.id   AF-A0A089Q660-F1
#
_cell.length_a   1.000
_cell.length_b   1.000
_cell.length_c   1.000
_cell.angle_alpha   90.00
_cell.angle_beta   90.00
_cell.angle_gamma   90.00
#
_symmetry.space_group_name_H-M   'P 1'
#
loop_
_entity.id
_entity.type
_entity.pdbx_description
1 polymer ?
#
loop_
_entity_poly.entity_id
_entity_poly.type
_entity_poly.pdbx_seq_one_letter_code
_entity_poly.pdbx_strand_id
1 'polypeptide(L)' 'MTPSDLDKRAELTIWPARATGRSAEGRPFATLREALAVALEAIASDDAQPWIITEAGDILSPRWIQAHSRSRSLQ' A
#
# COMPACT_ATOMS: atom_id res chain seq x y z
N MET A 1 -12.44 6.68 -3.66
CA MET A 1 -11.44 6.40 -4.71
C MET A 1 -12.14 6.01 -5.99
N THR A 2 -11.91 6.80 -7.04
CA THR A 2 -12.40 6.57 -8.40
C THR A 2 -11.40 5.71 -9.19
N PRO A 3 -11.79 5.11 -10.33
CA PRO A 3 -10.86 4.35 -11.17
C PRO A 3 -9.63 5.15 -11.61
N SER A 4 -9.79 6.46 -11.85
CA SER A 4 -8.71 7.36 -12.27
C SER A 4 -7.71 7.67 -11.16
N ASP A 5 -8.06 7.47 -9.88
CA ASP A 5 -7.13 7.65 -8.77
C ASP A 5 -6.05 6.55 -8.75
N LEU A 6 -6.32 5.41 -9.39
CA LEU A 6 -5.34 4.33 -9.51
C LEU A 6 -4.15 4.70 -10.41
N ASP A 7 -4.34 5.63 -11.35
CA ASP A 7 -3.31 6.14 -12.26
C ASP A 7 -2.49 7.29 -11.67
N LYS A 8 -2.86 7.79 -10.49
CA LYS A 8 -2.17 8.91 -9.83
C LYS A 8 -1.01 8.41 -8.98
N ARG A 9 -0.09 9.32 -8.66
CA ARG A 9 1.08 9.02 -7.81
C ARG A 9 0.66 8.53 -6.44
N ALA A 10 1.54 7.74 -5.84
CA ALA A 10 1.38 7.27 -4.48
C ALA A 10 2.76 7.07 -3.83
N GLU A 11 2.80 7.16 -2.51
CA GLU A 11 3.96 6.83 -1.70
C GLU A 11 3.63 5.60 -0.86
N LEU A 12 4.50 4.60 -0.88
CA LEU A 12 4.36 3.37 -0.09
C LEU A 12 5.45 3.32 0.97
N THR A 13 5.04 3.15 2.22
CA THR A 13 5.93 2.92 3.35
C THR A 13 5.69 1.52 3.91
N ILE A 14 6.73 0.70 4.00
CA ILE A 14 6.63 -0.66 4.52
C ILE A 14 7.28 -0.72 5.90
N TRP A 15 6.47 -0.91 6.93
CA TRP A 15 6.94 -1.08 8.30
C TRP A 15 7.10 -2.57 8.62
N PRO A 16 8.20 -3.00 9.26
CA PRO A 16 8.26 -4.35 9.79
C PRO A 16 7.25 -4.51 10.93
N ALA A 17 6.52 -5.63 10.99
CA ALA A 17 5.49 -5.82 12.02
C ALA A 17 6.06 -5.85 13.43
N ARG A 18 7.34 -6.22 13.56
CA ARG A 18 8.11 -6.27 14.82
C ARG A 18 9.25 -5.25 14.91
N ALA A 19 9.14 -4.08 14.25
CA ALA A 19 10.20 -3.07 14.34
C ALA A 19 10.10 -2.23 15.62
N THR A 20 10.98 -2.48 16.57
CA THR A 20 11.35 -1.51 17.62
C THR A 20 12.43 -0.57 17.07
N GLY A 21 12.04 0.62 16.61
CA GLY A 21 12.99 1.73 16.36
C GLY A 21 13.63 1.83 14.97
N ARG A 22 13.07 1.19 13.94
CA ARG A 22 13.54 1.39 12.54
C ARG A 22 12.60 2.35 11.81
N SER A 23 13.13 3.48 11.32
CA SER A 23 12.40 4.35 10.40
C SER A 23 12.18 3.60 9.09
N ALA A 24 10.92 3.38 8.70
CA ALA A 24 10.60 2.95 7.35
C ALA A 24 10.58 4.18 6.44
N GLU A 25 11.27 4.11 5.31
CA GLU A 25 11.30 5.18 4.33
C GLU A 25 10.15 5.02 3.34
N GLY A 26 9.50 6.14 3.00
CA GLY A 26 8.48 6.20 1.97
C GLY A 26 9.11 6.05 0.59
N ARG A 27 8.65 5.06 -0.18
CA ARG A 27 9.06 4.85 -1.57
C ARG A 27 7.99 5.45 -2.50
N PRO A 28 8.33 6.45 -3.33
CA PRO A 28 7.39 7.00 -4.29
C PRO A 28 7.17 6.05 -5.47
N PHE A 29 5.95 6.04 -5.99
CA PHE A 29 5.51 5.30 -7.16
C PHE A 29 4.82 6.24 -8.15
N ALA A 30 4.96 5.95 -9.45
CA ALA A 30 4.32 6.74 -10.49
C ALA A 30 2.80 6.56 -10.46
N THR A 31 2.33 5.37 -10.08
CA THR A 31 0.91 5.05 -9.97
C THR A 31 0.56 4.33 -8.66
N LEU A 32 -0.67 4.55 -8.20
CA LEU A 32 -1.25 3.82 -7.06
C LEU A 32 -1.38 2.33 -7.35
N ARG A 33 -1.58 1.91 -8.61
CA ARG A 33 -1.58 0.48 -8.97
C ARG A 33 -0.25 -0.19 -8.67
N GLU A 34 0.87 0.46 -9.00
CA GLU A 34 2.21 -0.09 -8.71
C GLU A 34 2.45 -0.17 -7.20
N ALA A 35 2.10 0.89 -6.46
CA ALA A 35 2.21 0.89 -5.00
C ALA A 35 1.38 -0.22 -4.36
N LEU A 36 0.15 -0.45 -4.83
CA LEU A 36 -0.72 -1.53 -4.36
C LEU A 36 -0.14 -2.91 -4.66
N ALA A 37 0.41 -3.13 -5.86
CA ALA A 37 1.02 -4.41 -6.21
C ALA A 37 2.17 -4.75 -5.23
N VAL A 38 3.08 -3.80 -4.99
CA VAL A 38 4.21 -4.00 -4.06
C VAL A 38 3.72 -4.16 -2.61
N ALA A 39 2.69 -3.42 -2.19
CA ALA A 39 2.12 -3.57 -0.86
C ALA A 39 1.51 -4.96 -0.63
N LEU A 40 0.85 -5.53 -1.64
CA LEU A 40 0.26 -6.86 -1.56
C LEU A 40 1.32 -7.96 -1.46
N GLU A 41 2.41 -7.85 -2.23
CA GLU A 41 3.57 -8.74 -2.10
C GLU A 41 4.19 -8.63 -0.70
N ALA A 42 4.29 -7.42 -0.15
CA ALA A 42 4.81 -7.22 1.20
C ALA A 42 3.94 -7.90 2.26
N ILE A 43 2.61 -7.77 2.17
CA ILE A 43 1.66 -8.43 3.08
C ILE A 43 1.82 -9.96 3.06
N ALA A 44 2.16 -10.55 1.92
CA ALA A 44 2.40 -11.99 1.82
C ALA A 44 3.58 -12.46 2.70
N SER A 45 4.48 -11.54 3.06
CA SER A 45 5.66 -11.82 3.88
C SER A 45 5.38 -11.91 5.40
N ASP A 46 4.12 -11.75 5.85
CA ASP A 46 3.57 -11.78 7.23
C ASP A 46 4.20 -10.83 8.29
N ASP A 47 5.42 -10.38 8.07
CA ASP A 47 6.16 -9.45 8.95
C ASP A 47 6.23 -8.02 8.38
N ALA A 48 5.31 -7.66 7.48
CA ALA A 48 5.27 -6.35 6.84
C ALA A 48 3.89 -5.68 6.96
N GLN A 49 3.91 -4.40 7.32
CA GLN A 49 2.76 -3.52 7.42
C GLN A 49 2.93 -2.38 6.39
N PRO A 50 2.41 -2.54 5.17
CA PRO A 50 2.46 -1.50 4.15
C PRO A 50 1.38 -0.43 4.36
N TRP A 51 1.77 0.82 4.21
CA TRP A 51 0.91 1.98 4.23
C TRP A 51 1.11 2.76 2.94
N ILE A 52 0.01 3.15 2.28
CA ILE A 52 0.09 3.96 1.07
C ILE A 52 -0.53 5.32 1.34
N ILE A 53 0.16 6.39 0.94
CA ILE A 53 -0.38 7.74 0.86
C ILE A 53 -0.62 8.04 -0.62
N THR A 54 -1.84 8.34 -0.99
CA THR A 54 -2.19 8.71 -2.37
C THR A 54 -1.87 10.17 -2.65
N GLU A 55 -1.77 10.56 -3.92
CA GLU A 55 -1.65 11.96 -4.33
C GLU A 55 -2.77 12.86 -3.79
N ALA A 56 -3.97 12.31 -3.59
CA ALA A 56 -5.10 13.04 -3.02
C ALA A 56 -4.99 13.24 -1.49
N GLY A 57 -3.98 12.65 -0.85
CA GLY A 57 -3.78 12.68 0.60
C GLY A 57 -4.51 11.57 1.36
N ASP A 58 -5.19 10.65 0.67
CA ASP A 58 -5.79 9.48 1.33
C ASP A 58 -4.72 8.54 1.87
N ILE A 59 -4.94 8.01 3.07
CA ILE A 59 -4.07 7.02 3.71
C ILE A 59 -4.73 5.64 3.63
N LEU A 60 -4.08 4.71 2.94
CA LEU A 60 -4.51 3.33 2.81
C LEU A 60 -3.73 2.46 3.80
N SER A 61 -4.45 1.94 4.80
CA SER A 61 -3.90 1.07 5.83
C SER A 61 -3.66 -0.37 5.32
N PRO A 62 -2.80 -1.17 5.98
CA PRO A 62 -2.58 -2.57 5.62
C PRO A 62 -3.88 -3.38 5.52
N ARG A 63 -4.84 -3.14 6.44
CA ARG A 63 -6.14 -3.82 6.45
C ARG A 63 -6.99 -3.44 5.24
N TRP A 64 -6.96 -2.18 4.83
CA TRP A 64 -7.67 -1.72 3.64
C TRP A 64 -7.10 -2.37 2.38
N ILE A 65 -5.77 -2.41 2.26
CA ILE A 65 -5.07 -3.01 1.11
C ILE A 65 -5.41 -4.50 1.00
N GLN A 66 -5.41 -5.23 2.12
CA GLN A 66 -5.85 -6.64 2.18
C GLN A 66 -7.31 -6.83 1.78
N ALA A 67 -8.21 -5.94 2.21
CA ALA A 67 -9.61 -6.03 1.83
C ALA A 67 -9.80 -5.74 0.34
N HIS A 68 -9.05 -4.78 -0.22
CA HIS A 68 -9.11 -4.41 -1.62
C HIS A 68 -8.70 -5.56 -2.55
N SER A 69 -7.65 -6.31 -2.22
CA SER A 69 -7.23 -7.47 -3.05
C SER A 69 -8.25 -8.60 -3.07
N ARG A 70 -8.89 -8.88 -1.92
CA ARG A 70 -9.97 -9.88 -1.83
C ARG A 70 -11.17 -9.50 -2.69
N SER A 71 -11.58 -8.24 -2.66
CA SER A 71 -12.68 -7.74 -3.50
C SER A 71 -12.36 -7.80 -5.00
N ARG A 72 -11.12 -7.52 -5.39
CA ARG A 72 -10.66 -7.60 -6.79
C ARG A 72 -10.49 -9.02 -7.31
N SER A 73 -10.24 -9.99 -6.42
CA SER A 73 -10.14 -11.41 -6.79
C SER A 73 -11.51 -12.08 -7.01
N LEU A 74 -12.60 -11.38 -6.67
CA LEU A 74 -13.98 -11.84 -6.79
C LEU A 74 -14.72 -11.22 -7.99
N GLN A 75 -14.04 -10.48 -8.86
CA GLN A 75 -14.57 -9.89 -10.09
C GLN A 75 -13.82 -10.42 -11.32
#